data_AF-A0A6J3GGJ9-F1
#
_entry.id   AF-A0A6J3GGJ9-F1
#
_cell.length_a   1.000
_cell.length_b   1.000
_cell.length_c   1.000
_cell.angle_alpha   90.00
_cell.angle_beta   90.00
_cell.angle_gamma   90.00
#
_symmetry.space_group_name_H-M   'P 1'
#
loop_
_entity.id
_entity.type
_entity.pdbx_description
1 polymer ?
#
loop_
_entity_poly.entity_id
_entity_poly.type
_entity_poly.pdbx_seq_one_letter_code
_entity_poly.pdbx_strand_id
1 'polypeptide(L)'
;MNLFIMYMAGNTISIFPTMMVCMMAWRPIQALMAISATFKMLESSSQKFLQGLVYLIGNLMGLALAVYKCQSMGLLPTHASDWLAFIEPPERMEFSGGGLLL
;
A
#
# COMPACT_ATOMS: atom_id res chain seq x y z
N MET A 1 11.04 13.35 5.46
CA MET A 1 10.20 13.91 4.39
C MET A 1 8.92 13.10 4.15
N ASN A 2 9.00 11.76 4.09
CA ASN A 2 7.85 10.88 3.90
C ASN A 2 6.70 11.09 4.92
N LEU A 3 7.01 11.36 6.19
CA LEU A 3 6.01 11.65 7.22
C LEU A 3 5.19 12.93 6.95
N PHE A 4 5.82 13.97 6.41
CA PHE A 4 5.15 15.23 6.06
C PHE A 4 4.22 15.05 4.85
N ILE A 5 4.68 14.28 3.87
CA ILE A 5 3.90 13.83 2.73
C ILE A 5 2.68 12.99 3.18
N MET A 6 2.87 12.07 4.12
CA MET A 6 1.77 11.25 4.67
C MET A 6 0.70 12.08 5.38
N TYR A 7 1.08 13.18 6.03
CA TYR A 7 0.17 14.13 6.67
C TYR A 7 -0.64 14.93 5.64
N MET A 8 0.02 15.44 4.60
CA MET A 8 -0.63 16.25 3.54
C MET A 8 -1.53 15.44 2.62
N ALA A 9 -1.22 14.16 2.38
CA ALA A 9 -1.92 13.33 1.39
C ALA A 9 -3.39 13.00 1.74
N GLY A 10 -3.84 13.23 2.97
CA GLY A 10 -5.20 12.90 3.42
C GLY A 10 -5.50 11.40 3.32
N ASN A 11 -6.77 11.01 3.54
CA ASN A 11 -7.23 9.61 3.39
C ASN A 11 -8.18 9.41 2.20
N THR A 12 -8.36 10.45 1.37
CA THR A 12 -9.20 10.39 0.17
C THR A 12 -8.45 9.74 -0.99
N ILE A 13 -9.12 8.84 -1.71
CA ILE A 13 -8.58 8.25 -2.94
C ILE A 13 -8.57 9.34 -4.01
N SER A 14 -7.38 9.76 -4.42
CA SER A 14 -7.16 10.78 -5.44
C SER A 14 -5.86 10.50 -6.16
N ILE A 15 -5.81 10.78 -7.46
CA ILE A 15 -4.67 10.39 -8.32
C ILE A 15 -3.32 10.94 -7.79
N PHE A 16 -3.31 12.17 -7.26
CA PHE A 16 -2.11 12.84 -6.76
C PHE A 16 -1.55 12.19 -5.47
N PRO A 17 -2.34 12.05 -4.38
CA PRO A 17 -1.94 11.27 -3.21
C PRO A 17 -1.50 9.84 -3.53
N THR A 18 -2.24 9.14 -4.40
CA THR A 18 -1.95 7.74 -4.74
C THR A 18 -0.59 7.60 -5.41
N MET A 19 -0.27 8.45 -6.40
CA MET A 19 1.04 8.42 -7.06
C MET A 19 2.20 8.72 -6.09
N MET A 20 1.99 9.62 -5.14
CA MET A 20 2.98 9.97 -4.12
C MET A 20 3.24 8.79 -3.18
N VAL A 21 2.20 8.07 -2.75
CA VAL A 21 2.33 6.86 -1.92
C VAL A 21 3.02 5.72 -2.70
N CYS A 22 2.71 5.54 -3.98
CA CYS A 22 3.40 4.56 -4.83
C CYS A 22 4.90 4.84 -4.92
N MET A 23 5.31 6.10 -5.14
CA MET A 23 6.74 6.46 -5.15
C MET A 23 7.38 6.28 -3.77
N MET A 24 6.65 6.56 -2.69
CA MET A 24 7.11 6.34 -1.32
C MET A 24 7.37 4.85 -1.03
N ALA A 25 6.59 3.94 -1.60
CA ALA A 25 6.82 2.49 -1.53
C ALA A 25 7.97 2.04 -2.44
N TRP A 26 8.08 2.61 -3.63
CA TRP A 26 9.04 2.17 -4.64
C TRP A 26 10.50 2.43 -4.25
N ARG A 27 10.78 3.56 -3.59
CA ARG A 27 12.13 3.94 -3.16
C ARG A 27 12.78 2.95 -2.17
N PRO A 28 12.14 2.54 -1.07
CA PRO A 28 12.71 1.52 -0.18
C PRO A 28 12.84 0.16 -0.88
N ILE A 29 11.94 -0.20 -1.81
CA ILE A 29 12.09 -1.44 -2.59
C ILE A 29 13.34 -1.39 -3.47
N GLN A 30 13.56 -0.28 -4.19
CA GLN A 30 14.79 -0.08 -4.99
C GLN A 30 16.05 -0.13 -4.12
N ALA A 31 16.02 0.46 -2.93
CA ALA A 31 17.11 0.42 -1.96
C ALA A 31 17.42 -1.02 -1.50
N LEU A 32 16.39 -1.81 -1.20
CA LEU A 32 16.55 -3.23 -0.84
C LEU A 32 17.07 -4.09 -2.01
N MET A 33 16.66 -3.80 -3.24
CA MET A 33 17.22 -4.49 -4.42
C MET A 33 18.69 -4.16 -4.66
N ALA A 34 19.13 -2.94 -4.34
CA ALA A 34 20.51 -2.48 -4.50
C ALA A 34 21.41 -2.78 -3.27
N ILE A 35 20.92 -3.56 -2.31
CA ILE A 35 21.58 -3.74 -1.01
C ILE A 35 23.00 -4.31 -1.12
N SER A 36 23.24 -5.20 -2.09
CA SER A 36 24.56 -5.80 -2.34
C SER A 36 25.61 -4.77 -2.77
N ALA A 37 25.22 -3.75 -3.54
CA ALA A 37 26.09 -2.64 -3.92
C ALA A 37 26.37 -1.73 -2.71
N THR A 38 25.37 -1.47 -1.89
CA THR A 38 25.50 -0.65 -0.67
C THR A 38 26.41 -1.33 0.37
N PHE A 39 26.30 -2.66 0.53
CA PHE A 39 27.19 -3.42 1.42
C PHE A 39 28.64 -3.41 0.96
N LYS A 40 28.90 -3.45 -0.36
CA LYS A 40 30.27 -3.31 -0.92
C LYS A 40 30.88 -1.94 -0.62
N MET A 41 30.09 -0.86 -0.68
CA MET A 41 30.57 0.48 -0.31
C MET A 41 30.89 0.60 1.20
N LEU A 42 30.30 -0.26 2.03
CA LEU A 42 30.48 -0.28 3.48
C LEU A 42 31.69 -1.10 3.95
N GLU A 43 32.38 -1.83 3.07
CA GLU A 43 33.50 -2.71 3.46
C GLU A 43 34.69 -1.97 4.08
N SER A 44 34.84 -0.67 3.82
CA SER A 44 35.89 0.18 4.41
C SER A 44 35.63 0.57 5.86
N SER A 45 34.43 0.32 6.40
CA SER A 45 33.99 0.76 7.73
C SER A 45 34.13 -0.36 8.78
N SER A 46 34.70 -0.05 9.95
CA SER A 46 34.83 -1.01 11.06
C SER A 46 33.47 -1.43 11.66
N GLN A 47 32.42 -0.63 11.42
CA GLN A 47 31.06 -0.81 11.94
C GLN A 47 30.07 -1.27 10.85
N LYS A 48 30.55 -1.99 9.82
CA LYS A 48 29.74 -2.42 8.66
C LYS A 48 28.45 -3.16 9.03
N PHE A 49 28.51 -3.98 10.08
CA PHE A 49 27.37 -4.80 10.51
C PHE A 49 26.23 -3.92 11.05
N LEU A 50 26.56 -2.97 11.91
CA LEU A 50 25.59 -2.08 12.54
C LEU A 50 24.98 -1.12 11.51
N GLN A 51 25.80 -0.58 10.60
CA GLN A 51 25.32 0.29 9.52
C GLN A 51 24.42 -0.46 8.52
N GLY A 52 24.78 -1.69 8.15
CA GLY A 52 23.96 -2.54 7.29
C GLY A 52 22.62 -2.91 7.91
N LEU A 53 22.61 -3.21 9.22
CA LEU A 53 21.39 -3.52 9.95
C LEU A 53 20.45 -2.31 10.05
N VAL A 54 20.97 -1.12 10.36
CA VAL A 54 20.18 0.11 10.38
C VAL A 54 19.61 0.44 8.99
N TYR A 55 20.39 0.24 7.93
CA TYR A 55 19.93 0.42 6.56
C TYR A 55 18.78 -0.54 6.20
N LEU A 56 18.92 -1.82 6.56
CA LEU A 56 17.88 -2.82 6.31
C LEU A 56 16.59 -2.48 7.07
N ILE A 57 16.68 -2.25 8.38
CA ILE A 57 15.52 -1.93 9.23
C ILE A 57 14.86 -0.62 8.79
N GLY A 58 15.65 0.40 8.46
CA GLY A 58 15.13 1.69 8.00
C GLY A 58 14.32 1.57 6.71
N ASN A 59 14.81 0.80 5.73
CA ASN A 59 14.06 0.58 4.48
C ASN A 59 12.82 -0.29 4.70
N LEU A 60 12.90 -1.33 5.54
CA LEU A 60 11.74 -2.15 5.91
C LEU A 60 10.66 -1.33 6.62
N MET A 61 11.05 -0.44 7.54
CA MET A 61 10.13 0.46 8.22
C MET A 61 9.47 1.44 7.24
N GLY A 62 10.25 1.99 6.30
CA GLY A 62 9.71 2.84 5.23
C GLY A 62 8.69 2.12 4.35
N LEU A 63 8.94 0.85 4.03
CA LEU A 63 8.00 0.01 3.28
C LEU A 63 6.74 -0.29 4.09
N ALA A 64 6.87 -0.64 5.36
CA ALA A 64 5.73 -0.90 6.25
C ALA A 64 4.82 0.33 6.39
N LEU A 65 5.40 1.53 6.53
CA LEU A 65 4.64 2.78 6.57
C LEU A 65 3.90 3.06 5.25
N ALA A 66 4.49 2.72 4.10
CA ALA A 66 3.82 2.85 2.81
C ALA A 66 2.61 1.90 2.70
N VAL A 67 2.76 0.65 3.12
CA VAL A 67 1.66 -0.33 3.16
C VAL A 67 0.54 0.14 4.09
N TYR A 68 0.88 0.65 5.28
CA TYR A 68 -0.10 1.21 6.22
C TYR A 68 -0.88 2.37 5.61
N LYS A 69 -0.21 3.25 4.84
CA LYS A 69 -0.89 4.34 4.16
C LYS A 69 -1.80 3.83 3.04
N CYS A 70 -1.38 2.84 2.25
CA CYS A 70 -2.24 2.20 1.24
C CYS A 70 -3.51 1.61 1.86
N GLN A 71 -3.38 0.96 3.01
CA GLN A 71 -4.53 0.45 3.78
C GLN A 71 -5.44 1.60 4.25
N SER A 72 -4.87 2.66 4.83
CA SER A 72 -5.63 3.81 5.33
C SER A 72 -6.39 4.56 4.22
N MET A 73 -5.92 4.48 2.98
CA MET A 73 -6.57 5.05 1.80
C MET A 73 -7.57 4.09 1.14
N GLY A 74 -7.71 2.85 1.61
CA GLY A 74 -8.61 1.85 1.00
C GLY A 74 -8.14 1.35 -0.37
N LEU A 75 -6.83 1.43 -0.67
CA LEU A 75 -6.28 0.94 -1.94
C LEU A 75 -6.03 -0.58 -1.94
N LEU A 76 -5.98 -1.19 -0.77
CA LEU A 76 -5.75 -2.63 -0.62
C LEU A 76 -7.09 -3.37 -0.58
N PRO A 77 -7.23 -4.50 -1.30
CA PRO A 77 -8.46 -5.30 -1.37
C PRO A 77 -8.67 -6.07 -0.05
N THR A 78 -8.97 -5.33 1.00
CA THR A 78 -9.04 -5.81 2.39
C THR A 78 -10.47 -5.90 2.89
N HIS A 79 -11.39 -5.16 2.27
CA HIS A 79 -12.80 -5.18 2.62
C HIS A 79 -13.60 -6.09 1.70
N ALA A 80 -14.64 -6.72 2.24
CA ALA A 80 -15.58 -7.53 1.45
C ALA A 80 -16.24 -6.72 0.32
N SER A 81 -16.36 -5.41 0.49
CA SER A 81 -16.82 -4.48 -0.55
C SER A 81 -15.96 -4.50 -1.81
N ASP A 82 -14.66 -4.75 -1.67
CA ASP A 82 -13.71 -4.77 -2.78
C ASP A 82 -13.93 -5.99 -3.69
N TRP A 83 -14.61 -7.01 -3.17
CA TRP A 83 -14.89 -8.29 -3.84
C TRP A 83 -16.34 -8.42 -4.33
N LEU A 84 -17.19 -7.42 -4.10
CA LEU A 84 -18.60 -7.44 -4.51
C LEU A 84 -18.78 -7.67 -6.02
N ALA A 85 -17.82 -7.21 -6.84
CA ALA A 85 -17.85 -7.44 -8.29
C ALA A 85 -17.74 -8.92 -8.68
N PHE A 86 -17.27 -9.79 -7.78
CA PHE A 86 -17.10 -11.23 -8.01
C PHE A 86 -18.18 -12.07 -7.33
N ILE A 87 -19.10 -11.44 -6.59
CA ILE A 87 -20.20 -12.14 -5.92
C ILE A 87 -21.42 -12.10 -6.82
N GLU A 88 -22.08 -13.25 -7.00
CA GLU A 88 -23.32 -13.32 -7.76
C GLU A 88 -24.40 -12.45 -7.09
N PRO A 89 -25.13 -11.62 -7.85
CA PRO A 89 -26.23 -10.85 -7.28
C PRO A 89 -27.28 -11.82 -6.73
N PRO A 90 -27.84 -11.55 -5.53
CA PRO A 90 -28.85 -12.42 -4.95
C PRO A 90 -30.06 -12.53 -5.88
N GLU A 91 -30.50 -13.75 -6.17
CA GLU A 91 -31.69 -13.98 -6.99
C GLU A 91 -32.94 -13.44 -6.28
N ARG A 92 -33.79 -12.77 -7.04
CA ARG A 92 -35.05 -12.21 -6.53
C ARG A 92 -36.01 -13.37 -6.24
N MET A 93 -36.33 -13.60 -4.96
CA MET A 93 -37.24 -14.68 -4.54
C MET A 93 -38.73 -14.31 -4.63
N GLU A 94 -39.07 -13.02 -4.75
CA GLU A 94 -40.46 -12.57 -4.78
C GLU A 94 -40.78 -11.85 -6.10
N PHE A 95 -41.82 -12.34 -6.77
CA PHE A 95 -42.41 -11.72 -7.96
C PHE A 95 -43.84 -11.29 -7.61
N SER A 96 -44.09 -9.98 -7.53
CA SER A 96 -45.44 -9.44 -7.38
C SER A 96 -45.95 -8.97 -8.75
N GLY A 97 -46.79 -9.77 -9.40
CA GLY A 97 -47.52 -9.41 -10.62
C GLY A 97 -48.89 -8.82 -10.28
N GLY A 98 -49.20 -7.62 -10.81
CA GLY A 98 -50.50 -6.98 -10.64
C GLY A 98 -51.64 -7.81 -11.23
N GLY A 99 -52.77 -7.88 -10.50
CA GLY A 99 -53.93 -8.71 -10.82
C GLY A 99 -54.61 -8.37 -12.15
N LEU A 100 -55.31 -9.36 -12.71
CA LEU A 100 -56.11 -9.25 -13.92
C LEU A 100 -57.09 -8.07 -13.79
N LEU A 101 -56.99 -7.08 -14.67
CA LEU A 101 -58.06 -6.11 -14.89
C LEU A 101 -59.23 -6.87 -15.56
N LEU A 102 -60.26 -7.19 -14.76
CA LEU A 102 -61.58 -7.62 -15.25
C LEU A 102 -62.40 -6.41 -15.70
#